data_AF-A0A7W0P4Y6-F1
#
_entry.id   AF-A0A7W0P4Y6-F1
#
_cell.length_a   1.000
_cell.length_b   1.000
_cell.length_c   1.000
_cell.angle_alpha   90.00
_cell.angle_beta   90.00
_cell.angle_gamma   90.00
#
_symmetry.space_group_name_H-M   'P 1'
#
loop_
_entity.id
_entity.type
_entity.pdbx_description
1 polymer ?
#
loop_
_entity_poly.entity_id
_entity_poly.type
_entity_poly.pdbx_seq_one_letter_code
_entity_poly.pdbx_strand_id
1 'polypeptide(L)'
;MRATLVVRRGATLVRSDPKATAAGRVEIGDFAFTPSPTLVESGSEVTWRNADPTAHTVTARDGSFDSGTMDPGSEFATAFDRAGTFEYFCQIHPTMRGAVRVVDPT
;
A
#
# COMPACT_ATOMS: atom_id res chain seq x y z
N MET A 1 34.31 -23.76 -23.14
CA MET A 1 33.74 -23.11 -24.35
C MET A 1 33.68 -21.62 -24.06
N ARG A 2 34.35 -20.78 -24.87
CA ARG A 2 34.32 -19.32 -24.72
C ARG A 2 33.19 -18.77 -25.57
N ALA A 3 32.23 -18.08 -24.97
CA ALA A 3 31.24 -17.31 -25.71
C ALA A 3 31.84 -15.94 -26.04
N THR A 4 32.19 -15.74 -27.31
CA THR A 4 32.57 -14.42 -27.82
C THR A 4 31.29 -13.59 -27.98
N LEU A 5 31.11 -12.57 -27.15
CA LEU A 5 30.01 -11.60 -27.29
C LEU A 5 30.42 -10.52 -28.30
N VAL A 6 29.79 -10.52 -29.47
CA VAL A 6 29.87 -9.38 -30.41
C VAL A 6 28.84 -8.34 -29.96
N VAL A 7 29.30 -7.28 -29.30
CA VAL A 7 28.45 -6.12 -28.98
C VAL A 7 28.39 -5.21 -30.21
N ARG A 8 27.24 -5.16 -30.89
CA ARG A 8 26.94 -4.11 -31.86
C ARG A 8 26.64 -2.81 -31.10
N ARG A 9 27.35 -1.72 -31.44
CA ARG A 9 27.04 -0.36 -30.92
C ARG A 9 25.62 0.02 -31.36
N GLY A 10 24.72 0.29 -30.41
CA GLY A 10 23.40 0.87 -30.68
C GLY A 10 22.19 0.26 -29.96
N ALA A 11 22.36 -0.73 -29.07
CA ALA A 11 21.23 -1.24 -28.29
C ALA A 11 21.11 -0.49 -26.95
N THR A 12 20.11 0.37 -26.83
CA THR A 12 19.64 0.87 -25.53
C THR A 12 19.20 -0.33 -24.70
N LEU A 13 19.87 -0.58 -23.59
CA LEU A 13 19.39 -1.52 -22.59
C LEU A 13 18.13 -0.92 -21.95
N VAL A 14 16.95 -1.33 -22.42
CA VAL A 14 15.73 -1.11 -21.64
C VAL A 14 15.79 -2.11 -20.49
N ARG A 15 16.35 -1.69 -19.37
CA ARG A 15 16.05 -2.33 -18.08
C ARG A 15 14.64 -1.90 -17.70
N SER A 16 13.66 -2.71 -18.07
CA SER A 16 12.40 -2.73 -17.35
C SER A 16 12.52 -3.81 -16.29
N ASP A 17 13.26 -3.50 -15.22
CA ASP A 17 12.92 -4.09 -13.94
C ASP A 17 11.66 -3.29 -13.51
N PRO A 18 10.46 -3.89 -13.38
CA PRO A 18 9.46 -3.25 -12.56
C PRO A 18 10.09 -3.19 -11.18
N LYS A 19 10.56 -2.01 -10.77
CA LYS A 19 10.84 -1.72 -9.36
C LYS A 19 9.52 -2.06 -8.69
N ALA A 20 9.43 -3.22 -8.05
CA ALA A 20 8.28 -3.61 -7.25
C ALA A 20 8.19 -2.51 -6.20
N THR A 21 7.32 -1.53 -6.44
CA THR A 21 7.07 -0.41 -5.55
C THR A 21 6.68 -1.05 -4.22
N ALA A 22 7.46 -0.80 -3.17
CA ALA A 22 7.32 -1.52 -1.92
C ALA A 22 5.85 -1.47 -1.47
N ALA A 23 5.19 -2.63 -1.42
CA ALA A 23 3.81 -2.74 -0.97
C ALA A 23 3.75 -2.39 0.52
N GLY A 24 2.82 -1.51 0.89
CA GLY A 24 2.59 -1.17 2.29
C GLY A 24 1.72 -2.22 2.96
N ARG A 25 2.03 -2.62 4.19
CA ARG A 25 1.15 -3.48 4.99
C ARG A 25 0.77 -2.79 6.30
N VAL A 26 -0.51 -2.86 6.64
CA VAL A 26 -1.08 -2.34 7.88
C VAL A 26 -1.80 -3.46 8.61
N GLU A 27 -1.46 -3.69 9.87
CA GLU A 27 -2.27 -4.52 10.76
C GLU A 27 -3.30 -3.65 11.48
N ILE A 28 -4.51 -4.17 11.61
CA ILE A 28 -5.53 -3.67 12.51
C ILE A 28 -5.49 -4.56 13.76
N GLY A 29 -5.01 -4.00 14.87
CA GLY A 29 -4.83 -4.72 16.12
C GLY A 29 -4.91 -3.76 17.29
N ASP A 30 -5.40 -4.22 18.45
CA ASP A 30 -5.59 -3.42 19.65
C ASP A 30 -6.42 -2.15 19.39
N PHE A 31 -7.42 -2.23 18.50
CA PHE A 31 -8.20 -1.08 18.04
C PHE A 31 -7.32 0.06 17.47
N ALA A 32 -6.25 -0.29 16.76
CA ALA A 32 -5.35 0.66 16.11
C ALA A 32 -4.90 0.18 14.73
N PHE A 33 -4.50 1.12 13.88
CA PHE A 33 -3.86 0.85 12.59
C PHE A 33 -2.34 0.99 12.73
N THR A 34 -1.58 -0.06 12.43
CA THR A 34 -0.12 -0.05 12.57
C THR A 34 0.58 -0.61 11.31
N PRO A 35 1.53 0.12 10.70
CA PRO A 35 1.98 1.46 11.06
C PRO A 35 0.99 2.55 10.63
N SER A 36 1.04 3.69 11.34
CA SER A 36 0.31 4.90 10.96
C SER A 36 1.19 6.13 11.26
N PRO A 37 1.61 6.90 10.23
CA PRO A 37 1.34 6.68 8.81
C PRO A 37 2.10 5.48 8.24
N THR A 38 1.50 4.80 7.27
CA THR A 38 2.22 3.89 6.37
C THR A 38 2.83 4.70 5.23
N LEU A 39 4.12 4.52 4.96
CA LEU A 39 4.84 5.24 3.89
C LEU A 39 5.04 4.32 2.68
N VAL A 40 4.62 4.78 1.50
CA VAL A 40 4.80 4.08 0.21
C VAL A 40 5.17 5.06 -0.90
N GLU A 41 5.69 4.55 -2.02
CA GLU A 41 5.86 5.33 -3.26
C GLU A 41 4.54 5.32 -4.06
N SER A 42 4.32 6.32 -4.92
CA SER A 42 3.16 6.31 -5.83
C SER A 42 3.24 5.11 -6.78
N GLY A 43 2.10 4.46 -7.01
CA GLY A 43 1.99 3.20 -7.75
C GLY A 43 2.06 1.96 -6.85
N SER A 44 2.34 2.12 -5.55
CA SER A 44 2.24 1.02 -4.58
C SER A 44 0.79 0.66 -4.24
N GLU A 45 0.59 -0.62 -3.96
CA GLU A 45 -0.58 -1.12 -3.23
C GLU A 45 -0.33 -1.08 -1.72
N VAL A 46 -1.36 -0.77 -0.93
CA VAL A 46 -1.35 -0.95 0.53
C VAL A 46 -2.40 -1.99 0.88
N THR A 47 -2.02 -2.96 1.71
CA THR A 47 -2.90 -4.00 2.25
C THR A 47 -3.11 -3.81 3.74
N TRP A 48 -4.36 -3.79 4.17
CA TRP A 48 -4.77 -3.87 5.58
C TRP A 48 -5.18 -5.29 5.91
N ARG A 49 -4.76 -5.78 7.07
CA ARG A 49 -5.23 -7.06 7.62
C ARG A 49 -5.90 -6.83 8.97
N ASN A 50 -7.08 -7.39 9.16
CA ASN A 50 -7.72 -7.40 10.46
C ASN A 50 -7.13 -8.51 11.35
N ALA A 51 -6.31 -8.14 12.33
CA ALA A 51 -5.74 -9.05 13.31
C ALA A 51 -6.52 -9.07 14.64
N ASP A 52 -7.46 -8.14 14.83
CA ASP A 52 -8.33 -8.11 15.99
C ASP A 52 -9.42 -9.20 15.91
N PRO A 53 -9.97 -9.62 17.06
CA PRO A 53 -11.13 -10.52 17.11
C PRO A 53 -12.46 -9.82 16.79
N THR A 54 -12.42 -8.52 16.47
CA THR A 54 -13.60 -7.66 16.22
C THR A 54 -13.57 -7.15 14.77
N ALA A 55 -14.74 -6.96 14.17
CA ALA A 55 -14.85 -6.39 12.84
C ALA A 55 -14.46 -4.91 12.79
N HIS A 56 -13.83 -4.50 11.69
CA HIS A 56 -13.38 -3.12 11.47
C HIS A 56 -13.68 -2.67 10.04
N THR A 57 -13.45 -1.39 9.74
CA THR A 57 -13.40 -0.88 8.36
C THR A 57 -12.13 -0.06 8.15
N VAL A 58 -11.78 0.13 6.89
CA VAL A 58 -10.74 1.04 6.40
C VAL A 58 -11.41 1.99 5.41
N THR A 59 -11.80 3.16 5.89
CA THR A 59 -12.60 4.12 5.12
C THR A 59 -11.89 5.46 5.02
N ALA A 60 -11.63 5.92 3.81
CA ALA A 60 -11.00 7.21 3.55
C ALA A 60 -11.88 8.38 4.00
N ARG A 61 -11.28 9.41 4.60
CA ARG A 61 -12.00 10.63 5.01
C ARG A 61 -12.58 11.41 3.82
N ASP A 62 -11.90 11.37 2.69
CA ASP A 62 -12.31 12.03 1.45
C ASP A 62 -13.24 11.16 0.58
N GLY A 63 -13.56 9.94 1.03
CA GLY A 63 -14.40 8.99 0.29
C GLY A 63 -13.70 8.29 -0.88
N SER A 64 -12.37 8.40 -1.00
CA SER A 64 -11.62 7.78 -2.10
C SER A 64 -11.56 6.25 -2.06
N PHE A 65 -11.69 5.64 -0.88
CA PHE A 65 -11.80 4.19 -0.71
C PHE A 65 -12.63 3.81 0.53
N ASP A 66 -13.24 2.62 0.48
CA ASP A 66 -13.92 1.98 1.60
C ASP A 66 -13.79 0.47 1.48
N SER A 67 -13.27 -0.19 2.52
CA SER A 67 -13.19 -1.66 2.57
C SER A 67 -14.55 -2.33 2.75
N GLY A 68 -15.57 -1.60 3.21
CA GLY A 68 -16.70 -2.20 3.90
C GLY A 68 -16.27 -2.89 5.20
N THR A 69 -17.14 -3.74 5.74
CA THR A 69 -16.82 -4.51 6.95
C THR A 69 -15.76 -5.58 6.68
N MET A 70 -14.69 -5.55 7.48
CA MET A 70 -13.62 -6.54 7.50
C MET A 70 -13.76 -7.42 8.75
N ASP A 71 -14.17 -8.68 8.57
CA ASP A 71 -14.20 -9.67 9.64
C ASP A 71 -12.79 -10.04 10.12
N PRO A 72 -12.62 -10.62 11.33
CA PRO A 72 -11.32 -11.09 11.81
C PRO A 72 -10.57 -11.95 10.79
N GLY A 73 -9.30 -11.63 10.56
CA GLY A 73 -8.44 -12.30 9.59
C GLY A 73 -8.58 -11.84 8.13
N SER A 74 -9.59 -11.04 7.81
CA SER A 74 -9.81 -10.53 6.44
C SER A 74 -8.78 -9.49 6.03
N GLU A 75 -8.57 -9.36 4.73
CA GLU A 75 -7.67 -8.37 4.14
C GLU A 75 -8.41 -7.46 3.15
N PHE A 76 -7.96 -6.21 3.05
CA PHE A 76 -8.40 -5.22 2.08
C PHE A 76 -7.16 -4.58 1.45
N ALA A 77 -7.17 -4.33 0.14
CA ALA A 77 -6.06 -3.69 -0.54
C ALA A 77 -6.56 -2.61 -1.50
N THR A 78 -5.79 -1.51 -1.61
CA THR A 78 -6.01 -0.49 -2.64
C THR A 78 -4.70 0.13 -3.10
N ALA A 79 -4.64 0.49 -4.38
CA ALA A 79 -3.50 1.17 -4.99
C ALA A 79 -3.54 2.69 -4.74
N PHE A 80 -2.35 3.29 -4.67
CA PHE A 80 -2.16 4.72 -4.48
C PHE A 80 -1.26 5.31 -5.57
N ASP A 81 -1.87 5.86 -6.62
CA ASP A 81 -1.13 6.33 -7.81
C ASP A 81 -0.66 7.79 -7.75
N ARG A 82 -0.99 8.51 -6.68
CA ARG A 82 -0.66 9.94 -6.54
C ARG A 82 -0.01 10.21 -5.20
N ALA A 83 1.10 10.95 -5.22
CA ALA A 83 1.71 11.46 -4.00
C ALA A 83 0.70 12.31 -3.20
N GLY A 84 0.78 12.21 -1.89
CA GLY A 84 -0.16 12.84 -0.97
C GLY A 84 -0.30 12.10 0.35
N THR A 85 -1.13 12.64 1.23
CA THR A 85 -1.52 11.99 2.49
C THR A 85 -3.00 11.64 2.42
N PHE A 86 -3.32 10.37 2.63
CA PHE A 86 -4.67 9.82 2.60
C PHE A 86 -5.05 9.41 4.01
N GLU A 87 -5.85 10.23 4.68
CA GLU A 87 -6.36 9.94 6.01
C GLU A 87 -7.57 9.02 5.94
N TYR A 88 -7.64 8.05 6.85
CA TYR A 88 -8.74 7.11 6.94
C TYR A 88 -9.09 6.81 8.40
N PHE A 89 -10.23 6.16 8.59
CA PHE A 89 -10.75 5.79 9.90
C PHE A 89 -11.58 4.51 9.83
N CYS A 90 -11.86 3.91 10.98
CA CYS A 90 -12.84 2.83 11.11
C CYS A 90 -14.23 3.44 11.36
N GLN A 91 -15.22 3.11 10.55
CA GLN A 91 -16.60 3.58 10.72
C GLN A 91 -17.27 3.00 11.97
N ILE A 92 -16.90 1.78 12.37
CA ILE A 92 -17.43 1.09 13.55
C ILE A 92 -16.83 1.68 14.84
N HIS A 93 -15.55 2.04 14.80
CA HIS A 93 -14.79 2.61 15.92
C HIS A 93 -14.13 3.95 15.50
N PRO A 94 -14.87 5.08 15.47
CA PRO A 94 -14.39 6.34 14.85
C PRO A 94 -13.18 7.02 15.51
N THR A 95 -12.74 6.52 16.67
CA THR A 95 -11.50 6.95 17.32
C THR A 95 -10.26 6.35 16.64
N MET A 96 -10.41 5.22 15.94
CA MET A 96 -9.34 4.60 15.15
C MET A 96 -9.06 5.46 13.92
N ARG A 97 -7.84 5.98 13.82
CA ARG A 97 -7.41 6.86 12.73
C ARG A 97 -6.09 6.38 12.17
N GLY A 98 -6.00 6.36 10.85
CA GLY A 98 -4.81 5.98 10.12
C GLY A 98 -4.49 6.97 9.01
N ALA A 99 -3.27 6.88 8.48
CA ALA A 99 -2.90 7.60 7.28
C ALA A 99 -1.98 6.75 6.38
N VAL A 100 -2.13 6.90 5.07
CA VAL A 100 -1.12 6.49 4.09
C VAL A 100 -0.43 7.75 3.60
N ARG A 101 0.89 7.81 3.70
CA ARG A 101 1.71 8.84 3.08
C ARG A 101 2.34 8.26 1.83
N VAL A 102 2.03 8.88 0.69
CA VAL A 102 2.52 8.49 -0.62
C VAL A 102 3.51 9.55 -1.09
N VAL A 103 4.72 9.12 -1.44
CA VAL A 103 5.76 10.00 -2.00
C VAL A 103 6.00 9.65 -3.46
N ASP A 104 6.53 10.58 -4.23
CA ASP A 104 6.96 10.27 -5.59
C ASP A 104 8.12 9.26 -5.56
N PRO A 105 8.23 8.36 -6.56
CA PRO A 105 9.35 7.44 -6.64
C PRO A 105 10.63 8.24 -6.88
N THR A 106 11.68 7.93 -6.13
CA THR A 106 13.02 8.47 -6.39
C THR A 106 13.69 7.78 -7.56
#